data_AF-A0A060C0M5-F1
#
_entry.id   AF-A0A060C0M5-F1
#
_cell.length_a   1.000
_cell.length_b   1.000
_cell.length_c   1.000
_cell.angle_alpha   90.00
_cell.angle_beta   90.00
_cell.angle_gamma   90.00
#
_symmetry.space_group_name_H-M   'P 1'
#
loop_
_entity.id
_entity.type
_entity.pdbx_description
1 polymer ?
#
loop_
_entity_poly.entity_id
_entity_poly.type
_entity_poly.pdbx_seq_one_letter_code
_entity_poly.pdbx_strand_id
1 'polypeptide(L)'
;QGAPRLVVDATLDQPRLAWRVMSSGRQADGTPSRLASYVDAQTGKVIRSEQQIINVDGEGKTLYSGDVTIPVTKSGSTYTLTDPVHGNGVTTDMGNKSDSFLCTLLGIGCTNGSTITSTDNVFGDGTNNDRQSAAADAVYGAAQTWDY
;
A
#
# COMPACT_ATOMS: atom_id res chain seq x y z
N GLN A 1 9.00 -15.38 3.19
CA GLN A 1 7.89 -16.33 2.97
C GLN A 1 7.13 -16.47 4.27
N GLY A 2 5.79 -16.40 4.24
CA GLY A 2 4.97 -16.55 5.46
C GLY A 2 4.71 -18.03 5.79
N ALA A 3 4.53 -18.35 7.07
CA ALA A 3 4.17 -19.70 7.48
C ALA A 3 2.82 -20.13 6.83
N PRO A 4 2.74 -21.32 6.21
CA PRO A 4 1.50 -21.82 5.63
C PRO A 4 0.41 -21.96 6.69
N ARG A 5 -0.83 -21.59 6.35
CA ARG A 5 -2.00 -21.76 7.23
C ARG A 5 -2.99 -22.71 6.58
N LEU A 6 -3.52 -23.67 7.36
CA LEU A 6 -4.61 -24.54 6.90
C LEU A 6 -5.90 -23.73 6.87
N VAL A 7 -6.61 -23.76 5.76
CA VAL A 7 -7.88 -23.06 5.54
C VAL A 7 -8.86 -24.02 4.85
N VAL A 8 -10.16 -23.71 4.97
CA VAL A 8 -11.17 -24.29 4.09
C VAL A 8 -11.33 -23.36 2.90
N ASP A 9 -11.00 -23.84 1.70
CA ASP A 9 -11.26 -23.11 0.47
C ASP A 9 -12.67 -23.46 -0.01
N ALA A 10 -13.57 -22.47 -0.01
CA ALA A 10 -14.98 -22.60 -0.34
C ALA A 10 -15.37 -21.77 -1.58
N THR A 11 -14.38 -21.37 -2.39
CA THR A 11 -14.63 -20.57 -3.62
C THR A 11 -15.12 -21.41 -4.80
N LEU A 12 -15.11 -22.74 -4.69
CA LEU A 12 -15.65 -23.68 -5.67
C LEU A 12 -16.83 -24.45 -5.07
N ASP A 13 -17.64 -25.08 -5.91
CA ASP A 13 -18.85 -25.83 -5.52
C ASP A 13 -18.60 -26.98 -4.52
N GLN A 14 -17.34 -27.39 -4.34
CA GLN A 14 -16.93 -28.39 -3.34
C GLN A 14 -15.86 -27.82 -2.42
N PRO A 15 -16.23 -27.40 -1.19
CA PRO A 15 -15.28 -26.93 -0.20
C PRO A 15 -14.24 -28.00 0.14
N ARG A 16 -12.97 -27.60 0.23
CA ARG A 16 -11.86 -28.52 0.54
C ARG A 16 -10.82 -27.88 1.43
N LEU A 17 -10.01 -28.71 2.07
CA LEU A 17 -8.87 -28.23 2.85
C LEU A 17 -7.73 -27.79 1.92
N ALA A 18 -7.20 -26.60 2.19
CA ALA A 18 -6.07 -26.04 1.47
C ALA A 18 -5.06 -25.39 2.42
N TRP A 19 -3.79 -25.43 2.04
CA TRP A 19 -2.75 -24.60 2.62
C TRP A 19 -2.71 -23.25 1.91
N ARG A 20 -2.94 -22.16 2.65
CA ARG A 20 -2.66 -20.80 2.18
C ARG A 20 -1.21 -20.46 2.45
N VAL A 21 -0.44 -20.28 1.37
CA VAL A 21 0.99 -19.90 1.40
C VAL A 21 1.10 -18.45 0.94
N MET A 22 1.78 -17.62 1.74
CA MET A 22 2.03 -16.22 1.40
C MET A 22 3.45 -16.05 0.85
N SER A 23 3.56 -15.56 -0.38
CA SER A 23 4.82 -15.07 -0.95
C SER A 23 4.78 -13.55 -1.11
N SER A 24 5.93 -12.92 -0.94
CA SER A 24 6.14 -11.48 -1.10
C SER A 24 7.20 -11.27 -2.17
N GLY A 25 7.01 -10.26 -3.02
CA GLY A 25 7.96 -9.91 -4.08
C GLY A 25 7.69 -8.52 -4.62
N ARG A 26 8.15 -8.27 -5.85
CA ARG A 26 7.73 -7.12 -6.66
C ARG A 26 7.23 -7.63 -8.01
N GLN A 27 6.26 -6.94 -8.57
CA GLN A 27 5.81 -7.14 -9.95
C GLN A 27 6.86 -6.58 -10.92
N ALA A 28 6.70 -6.85 -12.22
CA ALA A 28 7.67 -6.45 -13.24
C ALA A 28 7.85 -4.91 -13.30
N ASP A 29 6.82 -4.15 -12.96
CA ASP A 29 6.81 -2.68 -12.87
C ASP A 29 7.35 -2.15 -11.53
N GLY A 30 7.83 -3.03 -10.64
CA GLY A 30 8.34 -2.67 -9.32
C GLY A 30 7.29 -2.59 -8.21
N THR A 31 6.00 -2.71 -8.53
CA THR A 31 4.90 -2.73 -7.56
C THR A 31 5.12 -3.83 -6.54
N PRO A 32 5.11 -3.55 -5.22
CA PRO A 32 5.12 -4.61 -4.22
C PRO A 32 4.07 -5.67 -4.53
N SER A 33 4.42 -6.95 -4.39
CA SER A 33 3.54 -8.07 -4.67
C SER A 33 3.38 -8.92 -3.41
N ARG A 34 2.16 -9.36 -3.15
CA ARG A 34 1.86 -10.27 -2.05
C ARG A 34 0.88 -11.33 -2.53
N LEU A 35 1.42 -12.45 -3.01
CA LEU A 35 0.60 -13.51 -3.59
C LEU A 35 0.17 -14.50 -2.50
N ALA A 36 -1.12 -14.76 -2.41
CA ALA A 36 -1.66 -15.86 -1.64
C ALA A 36 -1.91 -17.04 -2.58
N SER A 37 -1.14 -18.11 -2.43
CA SER A 37 -1.33 -19.36 -3.15
C SER A 37 -2.08 -20.36 -2.28
N TYR A 38 -3.15 -20.93 -2.81
CA TYR A 38 -3.97 -21.95 -2.16
C TYR A 38 -3.58 -23.30 -2.74
N VAL A 39 -3.05 -24.18 -1.91
CA VAL A 39 -2.54 -25.49 -2.29
C VAL A 39 -3.42 -26.56 -1.65
N ASP A 40 -3.96 -27.47 -2.43
CA ASP A 40 -4.78 -28.57 -1.94
C ASP A 40 -4.02 -29.37 -0.87
N ALA A 41 -4.61 -29.50 0.32
CA ALA A 41 -3.92 -30.05 1.49
C ALA A 41 -3.63 -31.56 1.37
N GLN A 42 -4.32 -32.27 0.47
CA GLN A 42 -4.14 -33.71 0.26
C GLN A 42 -3.20 -34.00 -0.91
N THR A 43 -3.32 -33.25 -2.00
CA THR A 43 -2.61 -33.53 -3.25
C THR A 43 -1.38 -32.66 -3.48
N GLY A 44 -1.24 -31.54 -2.75
CA GLY A 44 -0.14 -30.59 -2.94
C GLY A 44 -0.24 -29.77 -4.23
N LYS A 45 -1.35 -29.88 -4.99
CA LYS A 45 -1.57 -29.11 -6.22
C LYS A 45 -2.02 -27.69 -5.90
N VAL A 46 -1.50 -26.70 -6.63
CA VAL A 46 -1.99 -25.32 -6.54
C VAL A 46 -3.41 -25.27 -7.12
N ILE A 47 -4.37 -24.85 -6.30
CA ILE A 47 -5.78 -24.66 -6.68
C ILE A 47 -5.91 -23.31 -7.38
N ARG A 48 -5.39 -22.25 -6.76
CA ARG A 48 -5.43 -20.88 -7.26
C ARG A 48 -4.36 -20.02 -6.58
N SER A 49 -4.05 -18.90 -7.20
CA SER A 49 -3.22 -17.84 -6.61
C SER A 49 -3.91 -16.51 -6.81
N GLU A 50 -3.90 -15.67 -5.77
CA GLU A 50 -4.52 -14.34 -5.80
C GLU A 50 -3.51 -13.27 -5.36
N GLN A 51 -3.46 -12.19 -6.12
CA GLN A 51 -2.66 -11.02 -5.76
C GLN A 51 -3.37 -10.23 -4.66
N GLN A 52 -2.69 -9.98 -3.55
CA GLN A 52 -3.23 -9.21 -2.42
C GLN A 52 -2.83 -7.74 -2.45
N ILE A 53 -1.95 -7.36 -3.37
CA ILE A 53 -1.58 -5.96 -3.62
C ILE A 53 -2.24 -5.47 -4.90
N ILE A 54 -3.19 -4.56 -4.75
CA ILE A 54 -4.01 -4.06 -5.86
C ILE A 54 -3.81 -2.55 -5.96
N ASN A 55 -3.48 -2.10 -7.16
CA ASN A 55 -3.48 -0.68 -7.52
C ASN A 55 -4.93 -0.23 -7.54
N VAL A 56 -5.27 0.76 -6.73
CA VAL A 56 -6.64 1.27 -6.64
C VAL A 56 -6.60 2.79 -6.58
N ASP A 57 -7.64 3.40 -7.13
CA ASP A 57 -7.87 4.82 -6.98
C ASP A 57 -8.47 5.09 -5.60
N GLY A 58 -7.84 5.98 -4.84
CA GLY A 58 -8.32 6.50 -3.57
C GLY A 58 -8.92 7.89 -3.70
N GLU A 59 -9.65 8.32 -2.67
CA GLU A 59 -10.15 9.68 -2.54
C GLU A 59 -9.23 10.50 -1.63
N GLY A 60 -8.68 11.59 -2.13
CA GLY A 60 -7.90 12.55 -1.37
C GLY A 60 -8.71 13.81 -1.09
N LYS A 61 -8.98 14.10 0.19
CA LYS A 61 -9.56 15.37 0.62
C LYS A 61 -8.43 16.33 0.96
N THR A 62 -7.99 17.06 -0.05
CA THR A 62 -6.77 17.87 0.03
C THR A 62 -7.00 19.22 0.70
N LEU A 63 -5.93 19.93 1.07
CA LEU A 63 -6.02 21.29 1.60
C LEU A 63 -6.26 22.33 0.49
N TYR A 64 -5.72 22.09 -0.70
CA TYR A 64 -5.64 23.12 -1.75
C TYR A 64 -6.26 22.73 -3.09
N SER A 65 -6.36 21.44 -3.38
CA SER A 65 -6.83 20.90 -4.66
C SER A 65 -8.29 20.42 -4.63
N GLY A 66 -8.96 20.51 -3.47
CA GLY A 66 -10.30 19.97 -3.24
C GLY A 66 -10.31 18.45 -3.08
N ASP A 67 -11.44 17.82 -3.40
CA ASP A 67 -11.58 16.36 -3.42
C ASP A 67 -11.06 15.84 -4.77
N VAL A 68 -10.02 15.02 -4.74
CA VAL A 68 -9.32 14.51 -5.94
C VAL A 68 -9.15 13.00 -5.89
N THR A 69 -8.97 12.39 -7.06
CA THR A 69 -8.56 10.98 -7.16
C THR A 69 -7.05 10.88 -7.00
N ILE A 70 -6.60 9.98 -6.13
CA ILE A 70 -5.17 9.74 -5.86
C ILE A 70 -4.80 8.27 -6.07
N PRO A 71 -3.60 7.98 -6.61
CA PRO A 71 -3.14 6.60 -6.75
C PRO A 71 -2.75 6.04 -5.38
N VAL A 72 -3.31 4.89 -5.02
CA VAL A 72 -2.99 4.22 -3.76
C VAL A 72 -2.78 2.72 -3.96
N THR A 73 -2.13 2.12 -2.98
CA THR A 73 -1.88 0.67 -2.97
C THR A 73 -2.69 0.02 -1.87
N LYS A 74 -3.56 -0.92 -2.22
CA LYS A 74 -4.28 -1.75 -1.24
C LYS A 74 -3.48 -3.00 -0.93
N SER A 75 -3.27 -3.28 0.36
CA SER A 75 -2.72 -4.55 0.85
C SER A 75 -3.64 -5.14 1.91
N GLY A 76 -4.40 -6.19 1.54
CA GLY A 76 -5.42 -6.76 2.41
C GLY A 76 -6.57 -5.79 2.67
N SER A 77 -6.77 -5.37 3.93
CA SER A 77 -7.81 -4.42 4.33
C SER A 77 -7.30 -2.99 4.54
N THR A 78 -6.04 -2.72 4.19
CA THR A 78 -5.39 -1.43 4.43
C THR A 78 -4.93 -0.82 3.11
N TYR A 79 -5.13 0.48 2.97
CA TYR A 79 -4.68 1.30 1.86
C TYR A 79 -3.47 2.11 2.32
N THR A 80 -2.47 2.27 1.46
CA THR A 80 -1.29 3.11 1.70
C THR A 80 -1.12 4.11 0.57
N LEU A 81 -0.62 5.30 0.89
CA LEU A 81 -0.22 6.31 -0.10
C LEU A 81 1.09 5.91 -0.80
N THR A 82 1.01 4.81 -1.53
CA THR A 82 2.03 4.32 -2.45
C THR A 82 1.42 4.37 -3.83
N ASP A 83 2.09 5.09 -4.72
CA ASP A 83 1.69 5.33 -6.09
C ASP A 83 2.37 4.31 -7.01
N PRO A 84 1.67 3.22 -7.41
CA PRO A 84 2.26 2.17 -8.22
C PRO A 84 2.36 2.56 -9.70
N VAL A 85 1.66 3.61 -10.14
CA VAL A 85 1.62 4.02 -11.56
C VAL A 85 2.71 5.05 -11.88
N HIS A 86 3.18 5.81 -10.89
CA HIS A 86 4.28 6.78 -11.03
C HIS A 86 5.54 6.31 -10.29
N GLY A 87 6.08 5.16 -10.70
CA GLY A 87 7.40 4.70 -10.25
C GLY A 87 7.47 4.16 -8.81
N ASN A 88 6.33 3.80 -8.20
CA ASN A 88 6.26 3.31 -6.82
C ASN A 88 6.63 4.37 -5.77
N GLY A 89 6.29 5.64 -6.02
CA GLY A 89 6.47 6.73 -5.07
C GLY A 89 5.72 6.47 -3.76
N VAL A 90 6.32 6.80 -2.61
CA VAL A 90 5.71 6.60 -1.29
C VAL A 90 5.61 7.94 -0.57
N THR A 91 4.39 8.29 -0.16
CA THR A 91 4.16 9.45 0.72
C THR A 91 4.17 8.98 2.17
N THR A 92 4.97 9.65 3.00
CA THR A 92 5.11 9.32 4.43
C THR A 92 4.89 10.55 5.29
N ASP A 93 4.55 10.31 6.54
CA ASP A 93 4.35 11.33 7.55
C ASP A 93 5.57 11.45 8.47
N MET A 94 6.21 12.63 8.50
CA MET A 94 7.37 12.91 9.34
C MET A 94 7.06 13.15 10.83
N GLY A 95 5.80 13.16 11.25
CA GLY A 95 5.44 13.35 12.66
C GLY A 95 5.81 14.74 13.21
N ASN A 96 5.83 15.77 12.36
CA ASN A 96 6.33 17.13 12.65
C ASN A 96 7.79 17.17 13.14
N LYS A 97 8.57 16.13 12.82
CA LYS A 97 10.00 16.07 13.09
C LYS A 97 10.77 16.61 11.89
N SER A 98 11.93 17.18 12.18
CA SER A 98 12.90 17.60 11.19
C SER A 98 14.20 16.83 11.38
N ASP A 99 15.01 16.77 10.34
CA ASP A 99 16.34 16.19 10.45
C ASP A 99 17.24 16.95 11.42
N SER A 100 18.12 16.21 12.07
CA SER A 100 19.15 16.79 12.93
C SER A 100 20.29 17.39 12.08
N PHE A 101 21.05 18.32 12.65
CA PHE A 101 22.24 18.88 11.99
C PHE A 101 23.22 17.79 11.53
N LEU A 102 23.40 16.72 12.32
CA LEU A 102 24.27 15.60 11.95
C LEU A 102 23.70 14.78 10.79
N CYS A 103 22.38 14.66 10.68
CA CYS A 103 21.77 14.06 9.49
C CYS A 103 22.04 14.94 8.26
N THR A 104 21.80 16.25 8.34
CA THR A 104 22.00 17.16 7.20
C THR A 104 23.46 17.21 6.74
N LEU A 105 24.42 17.17 7.67
CA LEU A 105 25.84 17.29 7.34
C LEU A 105 26.50 15.94 6.99
N LEU A 106 26.12 14.86 7.68
CA LEU A 106 26.84 13.58 7.64
C LEU A 106 25.94 12.37 7.31
N GLY A 107 24.63 12.55 7.13
CA GLY A 107 23.68 11.46 6.91
C GLY A 107 23.47 10.54 8.13
N ILE A 108 23.90 10.97 9.33
CA ILE A 108 23.83 10.16 10.55
C ILE A 108 22.55 10.48 11.31
N GLY A 109 21.74 9.46 11.61
CA GLY A 109 20.56 9.58 12.48
C GLY A 109 19.42 10.39 11.86
N CYS A 110 19.21 10.28 10.55
CA CYS A 110 18.11 10.94 9.85
C CYS A 110 16.75 10.45 10.34
N THR A 111 15.77 11.36 10.31
CA THR A 111 14.40 11.02 10.68
C THR A 111 13.76 10.24 9.55
N ASN A 112 13.03 9.18 9.89
CA ASN A 112 12.22 8.45 8.91
C ASN A 112 10.73 8.79 9.12
N GLY A 113 10.01 8.95 8.02
CA GLY A 113 8.57 9.09 8.04
C GLY A 113 7.86 7.77 8.33
N SER A 114 6.69 7.85 8.94
CA SER A 114 5.78 6.73 9.10
C SER A 114 4.89 6.57 7.87
N THR A 115 4.58 5.32 7.51
CA THR A 115 3.61 5.02 6.44
C THR A 115 2.24 5.56 6.81
N ILE A 116 1.60 6.24 5.86
CA ILE A 116 0.23 6.74 5.99
C ILE A 116 -0.71 5.65 5.51
N THR A 117 -1.69 5.31 6.34
CA THR A 117 -2.63 4.23 6.08
C THR A 117 -4.08 4.66 6.27
N SER A 118 -4.97 4.02 5.52
CA SER A 118 -6.43 4.16 5.65
C SER A 118 -7.10 2.79 5.59
N THR A 119 -8.29 2.66 6.19
CA THR A 119 -9.14 1.45 6.12
C THR A 119 -10.30 1.59 5.12
N ASP A 120 -10.63 2.81 4.71
CA ASP A 120 -11.82 3.13 3.90
C ASP A 120 -11.48 3.73 2.53
N ASN A 121 -10.20 3.82 2.17
CA ASN A 121 -9.70 4.35 0.90
C ASN A 121 -9.92 5.87 0.74
N VAL A 122 -10.20 6.57 1.84
CA VAL A 122 -10.24 8.03 1.91
C VAL A 122 -9.04 8.51 2.71
N PHE A 123 -8.41 9.59 2.26
CA PHE A 123 -7.26 10.23 2.91
C PHE A 123 -7.53 11.71 3.11
N GLY A 124 -7.57 12.14 4.38
CA GLY A 124 -7.81 13.52 4.77
C GLY A 124 -9.28 13.86 4.99
N ASP A 125 -9.50 15.08 5.49
CA ASP A 125 -10.80 15.70 5.69
C ASP A 125 -10.89 17.12 5.11
N GLY A 126 -9.85 17.55 4.37
CA GLY A 126 -9.74 18.89 3.80
C GLY A 126 -9.36 19.99 4.81
N THR A 127 -9.07 19.64 6.07
CA THR A 127 -8.67 20.58 7.10
C THR A 127 -7.20 20.43 7.50
N ASN A 128 -6.62 21.51 8.03
CA ASN A 128 -5.24 21.51 8.54
C ASN A 128 -5.04 20.66 9.81
N ASN A 129 -6.12 20.20 10.45
CA ASN A 129 -6.04 19.34 11.63
C ASN A 129 -5.84 17.87 11.26
N ASP A 130 -6.14 17.48 10.02
CA ASP A 130 -5.83 16.16 9.49
C ASP A 130 -4.59 16.21 8.60
N ARG A 131 -3.54 15.53 9.05
CA ARG A 131 -2.25 15.45 8.37
C ARG A 131 -2.34 14.63 7.07
N GLN A 132 -3.36 13.78 6.93
CA GLN A 132 -3.63 13.08 5.69
C GLN A 132 -4.08 14.01 4.56
N SER A 133 -4.69 15.16 4.86
CA SER A 133 -5.08 16.17 3.85
C SER A 133 -3.85 16.75 3.14
N ALA A 134 -2.78 17.05 3.90
CA ALA A 134 -1.51 17.50 3.32
C ALA A 134 -0.79 16.38 2.55
N ALA A 135 -0.91 15.14 3.02
CA ALA A 135 -0.37 13.98 2.31
C ALA A 135 -1.11 13.71 0.98
N ALA A 136 -2.42 13.96 0.93
CA ALA A 136 -3.23 13.88 -0.27
C ALA A 136 -2.77 14.93 -1.31
N ASP A 137 -2.49 16.17 -0.89
CA ASP A 137 -1.86 17.18 -1.77
C ASP A 137 -0.50 16.71 -2.30
N ALA A 138 0.34 16.13 -1.42
CA ALA A 138 1.68 15.69 -1.80
C ALA A 138 1.66 14.59 -2.86
N VAL A 139 0.85 13.54 -2.67
CA VAL A 139 0.75 12.45 -3.66
C VAL A 139 0.08 12.93 -4.95
N TYR A 140 -0.96 13.76 -4.85
CA TYR A 140 -1.65 14.30 -6.01
C TYR A 140 -0.73 15.19 -6.85
N GLY A 141 -0.03 16.13 -6.21
CA GLY A 141 0.93 17.00 -6.88
C GLY A 141 2.10 16.24 -7.51
N ALA A 142 2.61 15.20 -6.84
CA ALA A 142 3.64 14.33 -7.39
C ALA A 142 3.16 13.60 -8.64
N ALA A 143 1.95 13.02 -8.61
CA ALA A 143 1.34 12.36 -9.76
C ALA A 143 1.15 13.32 -10.94
N GLN A 144 0.53 14.49 -10.70
CA GLN A 144 0.33 15.52 -11.74
C GLN A 144 1.66 16.00 -12.36
N THR A 145 2.71 16.11 -11.55
CA THR A 145 4.03 16.52 -12.03
C THR A 145 4.71 15.41 -12.85
N TRP A 146 4.48 14.15 -12.50
CA TRP A 146 5.02 13.01 -13.24
C TRP A 146 4.40 12.89 -14.65
N ASP A 147 3.11 13.20 -14.78
CA ASP A 147 2.37 13.10 -16.04
C ASP A 147 2.70 14.21 -17.07
N TYR A 148 3.25 15.35 -16.61
CA TYR A 148 3.61 16.50 -17.46
C TYR A 148 4.92 16.29 -18.23
#